data_AF-A0A1W1XIS4-F1
#
_entry.id   AF-A0A1W1XIS4-F1
#
_cell.length_a   1.000
_cell.length_b   1.000
_cell.length_c   1.000
_cell.angle_alpha   90.00
_cell.angle_beta   90.00
_cell.angle_gamma   90.00
#
_symmetry.space_group_name_H-M   'P 1'
#
loop_
_entity.id
_entity.type
_entity.pdbx_description
1 polymer ?
#
loop_
_entity_poly.entity_id
_entity_poly.type
_entity_poly.pdbx_seq_one_letter_code
_entity_poly.pdbx_strand_id
1 'polypeptide(L)'
;MAAFKAIGVKKEDRVKRDDAPLGDLSELFRQKAENLYRHHRWYCSEAVLLTFNKAFRCGLSDEMVVGLASGLPEGLGGSGCLCGALSGATVALGLVRGTVKGLRSRKEVRTATAALHEGFKERFGATCCRVLTRKVRHDPQRHFDQCAGLTGTAAQMAARILLERWPELDGRLDRAFLMQHEGAVAGRIKKAAALIFS
;
A
#
# COMPACT_ATOMS: atom_id res chain seq x y z
N MET A 1 -27.52 19.08 29.07
CA MET A 1 -27.78 17.91 28.22
C MET A 1 -28.58 18.38 27.00
N ALA A 2 -27.95 18.51 25.84
CA ALA A 2 -28.63 18.83 24.59
C ALA A 2 -28.19 17.81 23.52
N ALA A 3 -29.19 17.16 22.94
CA ALA A 3 -29.08 16.00 22.07
C ALA A 3 -28.51 16.37 20.70
N PHE A 4 -27.44 15.68 20.28
CA PHE A 4 -26.98 15.67 18.89
C PHE A 4 -27.87 14.73 18.07
N LYS A 5 -28.69 15.32 17.20
CA LYS A 5 -29.60 14.62 16.30
C LYS A 5 -28.80 13.98 15.17
N ALA A 6 -28.94 12.67 15.03
CA ALA A 6 -28.31 11.87 13.99
C ALA A 6 -28.76 12.30 12.59
N ILE A 7 -27.80 12.58 11.71
CA ILE A 7 -28.04 12.73 10.27
C ILE A 7 -27.77 11.37 9.64
N GLY A 8 -28.86 10.69 9.25
CA GLY A 8 -28.82 9.40 8.57
C GLY A 8 -28.30 9.54 7.14
N VAL A 9 -27.27 8.76 6.80
CA VAL A 9 -26.78 8.60 5.43
C VAL A 9 -27.49 7.40 4.82
N LYS A 10 -28.24 7.66 3.74
CA LYS A 10 -28.95 6.64 2.96
C LYS A 10 -27.99 5.83 2.09
N LYS A 11 -28.39 4.59 1.87
CA LYS A 11 -27.78 3.52 1.08
C LYS A 11 -28.06 3.73 -0.43
N GLU A 12 -27.23 3.07 -1.24
CA GLU A 12 -27.23 2.95 -2.70
C GLU A 12 -26.64 4.14 -3.50
N ASP A 13 -25.45 3.98 -4.10
CA ASP A 13 -25.36 3.62 -5.53
C ASP A 13 -23.91 3.53 -6.09
N ARG A 14 -23.69 2.47 -6.87
CA ARG A 14 -22.75 2.28 -8.00
C ARG A 14 -21.24 2.47 -7.79
N VAL A 15 -20.54 1.34 -7.81
CA VAL A 15 -19.18 1.23 -8.36
C VAL A 15 -19.24 1.60 -9.85
N LYS A 16 -18.85 2.83 -10.19
CA LYS A 16 -18.51 3.20 -11.57
C LYS A 16 -17.03 2.87 -11.78
N ARG A 17 -16.78 1.89 -12.64
CA ARG A 17 -15.52 1.74 -13.37
C ARG A 17 -15.59 2.63 -14.62
N ASP A 18 -14.41 3.10 -15.02
CA ASP A 18 -14.03 3.57 -16.35
C ASP A 18 -14.10 5.08 -16.63
N ASP A 19 -12.97 5.76 -16.35
CA ASP A 19 -12.43 6.95 -17.06
C ASP A 19 -11.33 7.69 -16.26
N ALA A 20 -10.20 7.05 -15.92
CA ALA A 20 -9.03 7.81 -15.48
C ALA A 20 -8.27 8.32 -16.72
N PRO A 21 -8.10 9.64 -16.92
CA PRO A 21 -7.14 10.17 -17.89
C PRO A 21 -5.72 9.78 -17.45
N LEU A 22 -4.68 10.23 -18.15
CA LEU A 22 -3.29 10.23 -17.65
C LEU A 22 -3.08 11.06 -16.35
N GLY A 23 -4.01 11.06 -15.39
CA GLY A 23 -4.19 12.05 -14.33
C GLY A 23 -4.71 11.47 -13.02
N ASP A 24 -3.84 10.77 -12.31
CA ASP A 24 -3.70 10.77 -10.84
C ASP A 24 -2.39 10.03 -10.52
N LEU A 25 -1.34 10.74 -10.09
CA LEU A 25 -0.05 10.12 -9.78
C LEU A 25 -0.19 9.00 -8.73
N SER A 26 -1.18 9.10 -7.83
CA SER A 26 -1.41 8.08 -6.81
C SER A 26 -1.98 6.78 -7.40
N GLU A 27 -2.65 6.82 -8.56
CA GLU A 27 -3.12 5.63 -9.26
C GLU A 27 -1.94 4.80 -9.81
N LEU A 28 -0.85 5.44 -10.21
CA LEU A 28 0.36 4.71 -10.62
C LEU A 28 0.94 3.87 -9.46
N PHE A 29 0.86 4.37 -8.22
CA PHE A 29 1.24 3.59 -7.04
C PHE A 29 0.29 2.41 -6.81
N ARG A 30 -1.02 2.59 -7.06
CA ARG A 30 -2.02 1.52 -7.01
C ARG A 30 -1.61 0.38 -7.94
N GLN A 31 -1.41 0.71 -9.21
CA GLN A 31 -1.11 -0.23 -10.27
C GLN A 31 0.24 -0.92 -10.04
N LYS A 32 1.26 -0.17 -9.62
CA LYS A 32 2.58 -0.72 -9.34
C LYS A 32 2.56 -1.72 -8.18
N ALA A 33 1.98 -1.34 -7.04
CA ALA A 33 1.94 -2.21 -5.87
C ALA A 33 1.09 -3.47 -6.13
N GLU A 34 -0.02 -3.33 -6.84
CA GLU A 34 -0.84 -4.47 -7.27
C GLU A 34 -0.08 -5.39 -8.23
N ASN A 35 0.63 -4.85 -9.22
CA ASN A 35 1.47 -5.62 -10.14
C ASN A 35 2.56 -6.42 -9.39
N LEU A 36 3.29 -5.77 -8.47
CA LEU A 36 4.32 -6.43 -7.68
C LEU A 36 3.78 -7.58 -6.83
N TYR A 37 2.60 -7.42 -6.22
CA TYR A 37 1.95 -8.48 -5.45
C TYR A 37 1.49 -9.64 -6.35
N ARG A 38 0.85 -9.33 -7.48
CA ARG A 38 0.28 -10.34 -8.40
C ARG A 38 1.31 -11.27 -9.01
N HIS A 39 2.58 -10.88 -9.08
CA HIS A 39 3.65 -11.73 -9.60
C HIS A 39 4.27 -12.67 -8.56
N HIS A 40 3.62 -12.85 -7.40
CA HIS A 40 3.93 -13.88 -6.38
C HIS A 40 5.38 -13.89 -5.89
N ARG A 41 6.06 -12.75 -6.00
CA ARG A 41 7.40 -12.55 -5.43
C ARG A 41 7.33 -11.85 -4.07
N TRP A 42 6.30 -11.05 -3.85
CA TRP A 42 6.19 -10.15 -2.70
C TRP A 42 4.83 -10.30 -2.01
N TYR A 43 4.84 -10.25 -0.69
CA TYR A 43 3.65 -10.10 0.10
C TYR A 43 3.09 -8.67 0.04
N CYS A 44 1.88 -8.47 0.56
CA CYS A 44 1.17 -7.20 0.47
C CYS A 44 1.92 -6.02 1.13
N SER A 45 2.53 -6.21 2.29
CA SER A 45 3.36 -5.18 2.95
C SER A 45 4.63 -4.87 2.15
N GLU A 46 5.30 -5.91 1.67
CA GLU A 46 6.55 -5.83 0.91
C GLU A 46 6.34 -5.12 -0.43
N ALA A 47 5.31 -5.51 -1.18
CA ALA A 47 4.97 -4.89 -2.46
C ALA A 47 4.70 -3.38 -2.33
N VAL A 48 3.99 -2.98 -1.28
CA VAL A 48 3.78 -1.56 -0.98
C VAL A 48 5.11 -0.88 -0.67
N LEU A 49 5.86 -1.37 0.33
CA LEU A 49 7.08 -0.69 0.76
C LEU A 49 8.13 -0.60 -0.36
N LEU A 50 8.25 -1.65 -1.17
CA LEU A 50 9.14 -1.69 -2.33
C LEU A 50 8.74 -0.66 -3.39
N THR A 51 7.43 -0.52 -3.64
CA THR A 51 6.92 0.51 -4.56
C THR A 51 7.39 1.90 -4.11
N PHE A 52 7.22 2.25 -2.84
CA PHE A 52 7.62 3.57 -2.34
C PHE A 52 9.12 3.77 -2.28
N ASN A 53 9.89 2.77 -1.84
CA ASN A 53 11.33 2.84 -1.78
C ASN A 53 11.92 3.16 -3.17
N LYS A 54 11.44 2.49 -4.22
CA LYS A 54 11.93 2.67 -5.58
C LYS A 54 11.38 3.94 -6.22
N ALA A 55 10.09 4.22 -6.05
CA ALA A 55 9.46 5.42 -6.61
C ALA A 55 10.07 6.71 -6.07
N PHE A 56 10.45 6.77 -4.80
CA PHE A 56 11.06 7.96 -4.19
C PHE A 56 12.59 7.89 -4.04
N ARG A 57 13.21 6.84 -4.59
CA ARG A 57 14.66 6.59 -4.54
C ARG A 57 15.22 6.71 -3.11
N CYS A 58 14.59 5.99 -2.18
CA CYS A 58 14.93 6.06 -0.76
C CYS A 58 16.24 5.36 -0.38
N GLY A 59 16.88 4.65 -1.31
CA GLY A 59 18.24 4.14 -1.17
C GLY A 59 18.38 2.82 -0.41
N LEU A 60 17.28 2.15 -0.04
CA LEU A 60 17.34 0.79 0.51
C LEU A 60 17.40 -0.24 -0.62
N SER A 61 18.14 -1.34 -0.41
CA SER A 61 18.10 -2.48 -1.35
C SER A 61 16.75 -3.19 -1.30
N ASP A 62 16.40 -3.92 -2.36
CA ASP A 62 15.15 -4.68 -2.42
C ASP A 62 15.11 -5.71 -1.26
N GLU A 63 16.24 -6.35 -0.93
CA GLU A 63 16.37 -7.32 0.17
C GLU A 63 16.13 -6.68 1.55
N MET A 64 16.70 -5.50 1.79
CA MET A 64 16.49 -4.77 3.04
C MET A 64 15.02 -4.37 3.20
N VAL A 65 14.39 -3.89 2.13
CA VAL A 65 12.96 -3.55 2.13
C VAL A 65 12.10 -4.75 2.50
N VAL A 66 12.38 -5.91 1.88
CA VAL A 66 11.65 -7.15 2.15
C VAL A 66 11.89 -7.61 3.57
N GLY A 67 13.14 -7.61 4.03
CA GLY A 67 13.50 -7.95 5.42
C GLY A 67 12.75 -7.08 6.43
N LEU A 68 12.70 -5.77 6.23
CA LEU A 68 11.97 -4.82 7.08
C LEU A 68 10.45 -5.05 7.08
N ALA A 69 9.90 -5.48 5.94
CA ALA A 69 8.46 -5.65 5.78
C ALA A 69 7.97 -7.08 6.05
N SER A 70 8.86 -8.06 6.24
CA SER A 70 8.58 -9.51 6.30
C SER A 70 7.83 -9.99 7.54
N GLY A 71 7.79 -9.21 8.61
CA GLY A 71 6.99 -9.49 9.81
C GLY A 71 5.56 -8.95 9.76
N LEU A 72 5.22 -8.24 8.68
CA LEU A 72 3.91 -7.63 8.42
C LEU A 72 3.03 -8.37 7.40
N PRO A 73 3.52 -9.31 6.55
CA PRO A 73 2.69 -10.09 5.66
C PRO A 73 1.79 -10.98 6.44
N GLU A 74 0.64 -11.23 5.82
CA GLU A 74 -0.46 -11.74 6.55
C GLU A 74 -0.42 -10.97 7.88
N GLY A 75 -0.56 -9.62 7.86
CA GLY A 75 -0.35 -8.65 8.95
C GLY A 75 -1.03 -8.83 10.30
N LEU A 76 -0.25 -9.19 11.28
CA LEU A 76 -0.20 -10.61 11.49
C LEU A 76 1.22 -11.10 11.15
N GLY A 77 1.68 -12.15 11.81
CA GLY A 77 2.35 -13.24 11.14
C GLY A 77 1.41 -14.42 11.34
N GLY A 78 0.26 -14.40 10.65
CA GLY A 78 -0.87 -15.31 10.92
C GLY A 78 -1.89 -14.90 12.01
N SER A 79 -1.60 -13.93 12.88
CA SER A 79 -2.46 -13.49 14.02
C SER A 79 -3.83 -12.86 13.69
N GLY A 80 -4.11 -12.51 12.43
CA GLY A 80 -5.33 -11.85 11.95
C GLY A 80 -5.48 -10.33 12.21
N CYS A 81 -4.43 -9.64 12.66
CA CYS A 81 -4.47 -8.24 13.10
C CYS A 81 -4.35 -7.25 11.93
N LEU A 82 -3.61 -6.15 12.06
CA LEU A 82 -3.55 -5.05 11.10
C LEU A 82 -3.15 -5.50 9.68
N CYS A 83 -3.95 -5.15 8.67
CA CYS A 83 -3.69 -5.44 7.27
C CYS A 83 -2.25 -5.15 6.85
N GLY A 84 -1.56 -6.15 6.30
CA GLY A 84 -0.16 -6.02 5.89
C GLY A 84 0.08 -4.88 4.88
N ALA A 85 -0.83 -4.69 3.92
CA ALA A 85 -0.76 -3.56 2.98
C ALA A 85 -0.81 -2.19 3.69
N LEU A 86 -1.71 -2.04 4.68
CA LEU A 86 -1.84 -0.82 5.48
C LEU A 86 -0.60 -0.60 6.38
N SER A 87 -0.07 -1.68 6.96
CA SER A 87 1.19 -1.65 7.73
C SER A 87 2.37 -1.23 6.84
N GLY A 88 2.52 -1.82 5.66
CA GLY A 88 3.56 -1.46 4.70
C GLY A 88 3.45 -0.01 4.22
N ALA A 89 2.23 0.45 3.97
CA ALA A 89 1.96 1.85 3.62
C ALA A 89 2.32 2.82 4.76
N THR A 90 2.07 2.43 6.01
CA THR A 90 2.49 3.19 7.20
C THR A 90 4.01 3.32 7.29
N VAL A 91 4.72 2.22 7.08
CA VAL A 91 6.20 2.23 7.03
C VAL A 91 6.69 3.10 5.88
N ALA A 92 6.04 3.03 4.71
CA ALA A 92 6.40 3.83 3.55
C ALA A 92 6.29 5.34 3.79
N LEU A 93 5.24 5.81 4.47
CA LEU A 93 5.12 7.22 4.87
C LEU A 93 6.33 7.68 5.70
N GLY A 94 6.74 6.85 6.66
CA GLY A 94 7.90 7.09 7.50
C GLY A 94 9.22 7.06 6.73
N LEU A 95 9.40 6.08 5.83
CA LEU A 95 10.58 5.94 4.99
C LEU A 95 10.77 7.19 4.12
N VAL A 96 9.75 7.54 3.33
CA VAL A 96 9.85 8.66 2.38
C VAL A 96 10.16 9.96 3.10
N ARG A 97 9.43 10.28 4.17
CA ARG A 97 9.67 11.52 4.94
C ARG A 97 10.95 11.49 5.76
N GLY A 98 11.32 10.33 6.28
CA GLY A 98 12.58 10.10 6.98
C GLY A 98 13.78 10.42 6.09
N THR A 99 13.74 10.05 4.80
CA THR A 99 14.83 10.40 3.85
C THR A 99 14.94 11.89 3.57
N VAL A 100 13.89 12.70 3.77
CA VAL A 100 13.92 14.16 3.56
C VAL A 100 14.34 14.90 4.83
N LYS A 101 13.67 14.61 5.96
CA LYS A 101 13.75 15.41 7.19
C LYS A 101 14.33 14.66 8.39
N GLY A 102 14.71 13.39 8.22
CA GLY A 102 15.18 12.54 9.31
C GLY A 102 14.21 12.53 10.49
N LEU A 103 14.74 12.68 11.70
CA LEU A 103 13.95 12.67 12.94
C LEU A 103 12.90 13.79 13.03
N ARG A 104 13.09 14.90 12.29
CA ARG A 104 12.16 16.04 12.32
C ARG A 104 10.81 15.72 11.66
N SER A 105 10.72 14.61 10.90
CA SER A 105 9.47 14.14 10.28
C SER A 105 8.51 13.39 11.21
N ARG A 106 8.94 12.98 12.42
CA ARG A 106 8.16 12.06 13.29
C ARG A 106 6.72 12.52 13.58
N LYS A 107 6.51 13.81 13.85
CA LYS A 107 5.17 14.35 14.17
C LYS A 107 4.27 14.36 12.94
N GLU A 108 4.78 14.86 11.81
CA GLU A 108 4.02 14.95 10.55
C GLU A 108 3.72 13.56 9.95
N VAL A 109 4.63 12.60 10.11
CA VAL A 109 4.40 11.20 9.72
C VAL A 109 3.30 10.57 10.57
N ARG A 110 3.32 10.75 11.91
CA ARG A 110 2.26 10.20 12.78
C ARG A 110 0.87 10.73 12.41
N THR A 111 0.74 12.02 12.10
CA THR A 111 -0.55 12.57 11.67
C THR A 111 -0.96 12.12 10.26
N ALA A 112 0.01 11.83 9.38
CA ALA A 112 -0.25 11.23 8.08
C ALA A 112 -0.70 9.77 8.20
N THR A 113 -0.05 8.98 9.05
CA THR A 113 -0.44 7.60 9.36
C THR A 113 -1.83 7.54 9.98
N ALA A 114 -2.18 8.45 10.87
CA ALA A 114 -3.54 8.53 11.44
C ALA A 114 -4.59 8.74 10.34
N ALA A 115 -4.36 9.68 9.42
CA ALA A 115 -5.26 9.91 8.31
C ALA A 115 -5.34 8.71 7.35
N LEU A 116 -4.22 8.04 7.09
CA LEU A 116 -4.19 6.81 6.29
C LEU A 116 -5.02 5.71 6.95
N HIS A 117 -4.87 5.50 8.25
CA HIS A 117 -5.62 4.51 9.01
C HIS A 117 -7.13 4.79 9.00
N GLU A 118 -7.52 6.03 9.32
CA GLU A 118 -8.94 6.40 9.34
C GLU A 118 -9.57 6.31 7.96
N GLY A 119 -8.92 6.83 6.91
CA GLY A 119 -9.43 6.71 5.56
C GLY A 119 -9.54 5.25 5.09
N PHE A 120 -8.58 4.40 5.46
CA PHE A 120 -8.63 2.98 5.12
C PHE A 120 -9.79 2.29 5.84
N LYS A 121 -9.97 2.58 7.13
CA LYS A 121 -11.08 2.05 7.93
C LYS A 121 -12.43 2.52 7.41
N GLU A 122 -12.56 3.79 7.04
CA GLU A 122 -13.77 4.34 6.43
C GLU A 122 -14.12 3.63 5.12
N ARG A 123 -13.11 3.41 4.26
CA ARG A 123 -13.31 2.75 2.96
C ARG A 123 -13.66 1.27 3.08
N PHE A 124 -13.06 0.53 4.00
CA PHE A 124 -13.17 -0.94 4.08
C PHE A 124 -13.96 -1.45 5.28
N GLY A 125 -14.36 -0.57 6.20
CA GLY A 125 -15.08 -0.88 7.44
C GLY A 125 -14.21 -1.47 8.56
N ALA A 126 -12.98 -1.89 8.28
CA ALA A 126 -12.05 -2.44 9.26
C ALA A 126 -10.59 -2.25 8.83
N THR A 127 -9.67 -2.41 9.77
CA THR A 127 -8.22 -2.46 9.50
C THR A 127 -7.62 -3.83 9.81
N CYS A 128 -8.29 -4.64 10.63
CA CYS A 128 -7.88 -6.02 10.92
C CYS A 128 -8.09 -6.91 9.69
N CYS A 129 -7.00 -7.48 9.18
CA CYS A 129 -6.95 -8.39 8.06
C CYS A 129 -7.90 -9.58 8.20
N ARG A 130 -8.03 -10.21 9.39
CA ARG A 130 -9.01 -11.29 9.59
C ARG A 130 -10.44 -10.85 9.32
N VAL A 131 -10.78 -9.60 9.63
CA VAL A 131 -12.10 -9.04 9.36
C VAL A 131 -12.25 -8.76 7.87
N LEU A 132 -11.25 -8.12 7.26
CA LEU A 132 -11.23 -7.81 5.84
C LEU A 132 -11.39 -9.07 4.98
N THR A 133 -10.65 -10.14 5.28
CA THR A 133 -10.61 -11.36 4.48
C THR A 133 -11.65 -12.39 4.89
N ARG A 134 -12.46 -12.14 5.93
CA ARG A 134 -13.42 -13.10 6.52
C ARG A 134 -14.29 -13.80 5.48
N LYS A 135 -14.78 -13.07 4.49
CA LYS A 135 -15.72 -13.57 3.46
C LYS A 135 -15.05 -14.40 2.37
N VAL A 136 -13.74 -14.26 2.19
CA VAL A 136 -12.96 -14.90 1.12
C VAL A 136 -11.91 -15.87 1.63
N ARG A 137 -11.71 -15.97 2.96
CA ARG A 137 -10.63 -16.77 3.58
C ARG A 137 -10.60 -18.25 3.19
N HIS A 138 -11.73 -18.81 2.75
CA HIS A 138 -11.87 -20.22 2.35
C HIS A 138 -11.62 -20.45 0.86
N ASP A 139 -11.45 -19.38 0.07
CA ASP A 139 -11.20 -19.42 -1.37
C ASP A 139 -9.84 -18.74 -1.64
N PRO A 140 -8.77 -19.53 -1.87
CA PRO A 140 -7.43 -18.99 -2.05
C PRO A 140 -7.33 -17.97 -3.18
N GLN A 141 -8.04 -18.18 -4.29
CA GLN A 141 -7.99 -17.29 -5.44
C GLN A 141 -8.68 -15.96 -5.12
N ARG A 142 -9.90 -16.01 -4.57
CA ARG A 142 -10.62 -14.78 -4.18
C ARG A 142 -9.91 -14.04 -3.06
N HIS A 143 -9.29 -14.76 -2.12
CA HIS A 143 -8.47 -14.16 -1.08
C HIS A 143 -7.28 -13.41 -1.72
N PHE A 144 -6.54 -14.07 -2.61
CA PHE A 144 -5.42 -13.47 -3.31
C PHE A 144 -5.84 -12.20 -4.09
N ASP A 145 -6.92 -12.27 -4.87
CA ASP A 145 -7.41 -11.12 -5.63
C ASP A 145 -7.87 -9.96 -4.74
N GLN A 146 -8.50 -10.26 -3.60
CA GLN A 146 -8.86 -9.23 -2.64
C GLN A 146 -7.61 -8.59 -2.02
N CYS A 147 -6.60 -9.38 -1.65
CA CYS A 147 -5.35 -8.87 -1.10
C CYS A 147 -4.57 -8.04 -2.14
N ALA A 148 -4.64 -8.38 -3.42
CA ALA A 148 -4.08 -7.58 -4.51
C ALA A 148 -4.74 -6.18 -4.55
N GLY A 149 -6.07 -6.13 -4.50
CA GLY A 149 -6.82 -4.87 -4.48
C GLY A 149 -6.56 -4.02 -3.22
N LEU A 150 -6.46 -4.66 -2.04
CA LEU A 150 -6.08 -3.98 -0.79
C LEU A 150 -4.66 -3.42 -0.86
N THR A 151 -3.72 -4.18 -1.45
CA THR A 151 -2.32 -3.78 -1.67
C THR A 151 -2.25 -2.51 -2.51
N GLY A 152 -2.88 -2.53 -3.69
CA GLY A 152 -2.95 -1.36 -4.55
C GLY A 152 -3.60 -0.17 -3.84
N THR A 153 -4.76 -0.38 -3.23
CA THR A 153 -5.51 0.73 -2.60
C THR A 153 -4.73 1.38 -1.45
N ALA A 154 -4.08 0.58 -0.59
CA ALA A 154 -3.25 1.12 0.48
C ALA A 154 -2.09 1.97 -0.07
N ALA A 155 -1.46 1.51 -1.15
CA ALA A 155 -0.41 2.26 -1.82
C ALA A 155 -0.93 3.58 -2.42
N GLN A 156 -2.07 3.56 -3.10
CA GLN A 156 -2.71 4.78 -3.63
C GLN A 156 -2.98 5.79 -2.52
N MET A 157 -3.59 5.35 -1.43
CA MET A 157 -3.95 6.24 -0.32
C MET A 157 -2.72 6.88 0.33
N ALA A 158 -1.65 6.11 0.54
CA ALA A 158 -0.41 6.65 1.08
C ALA A 158 0.29 7.61 0.11
N ALA A 159 0.28 7.30 -1.20
CA ALA A 159 0.85 8.18 -2.21
C ALA A 159 0.09 9.50 -2.29
N ARG A 160 -1.24 9.44 -2.27
CA ARG A 160 -2.10 10.63 -2.21
C ARG A 160 -1.79 11.50 -1.01
N ILE A 161 -1.72 10.92 0.19
CA ILE A 161 -1.34 11.65 1.42
C ILE A 161 0.05 12.30 1.27
N LEU A 162 1.04 11.59 0.72
CA LEU A 162 2.38 12.12 0.54
C LEU A 162 2.39 13.32 -0.42
N LEU A 163 1.75 13.17 -1.59
CA LEU A 163 1.76 14.17 -2.65
C LEU A 163 0.90 15.40 -2.31
N GLU A 164 -0.21 15.22 -1.60
CA GLU A 164 -1.05 16.34 -1.14
C GLU A 164 -0.40 17.14 0.00
N ARG A 165 0.22 16.46 0.97
CA ARG A 165 0.81 17.13 2.14
C ARG A 165 2.21 17.68 1.90
N TRP A 166 2.96 17.06 0.98
CA TRP A 166 4.32 17.45 0.63
C TRP A 166 4.51 17.43 -0.89
N PRO A 167 3.97 18.44 -1.60
CA PRO A 167 4.06 18.53 -3.06
C PRO A 167 5.50 18.53 -3.58
N GLU A 168 6.47 18.93 -2.76
CA GLU A 168 7.90 18.91 -3.13
C GLU A 168 8.42 17.50 -3.46
N LEU A 169 7.71 16.45 -3.04
CA LEU A 169 8.07 15.07 -3.32
C LEU A 169 7.88 14.67 -4.78
N ASP A 170 7.07 15.39 -5.56
CA ASP A 170 6.85 15.10 -6.99
C ASP A 170 8.17 15.12 -7.78
N GLY A 171 9.06 16.07 -7.47
CA GLY A 171 10.37 16.19 -8.12
C GLY A 171 11.32 15.02 -7.84
N ARG A 172 11.02 14.14 -6.87
CA ARG A 172 11.82 12.95 -6.55
C ARG A 172 11.31 11.69 -7.23
N LEU A 173 10.12 11.73 -7.83
CA LEU A 173 9.46 10.53 -8.35
C LEU A 173 10.21 9.91 -9.51
N ASP A 174 10.34 8.60 -9.47
CA ASP A 174 10.67 7.76 -10.61
C ASP A 174 9.39 7.33 -11.33
N ARG A 175 8.87 8.22 -12.18
CA ARG A 175 7.65 7.95 -12.97
C ARG A 175 7.84 6.82 -13.97
N ALA A 176 9.05 6.67 -14.52
CA ALA A 176 9.37 5.57 -15.44
C ALA A 176 9.26 4.22 -14.72
N PHE A 177 9.82 4.10 -13.51
CA PHE A 177 9.63 2.92 -12.68
C PHE A 177 8.14 2.66 -12.42
N LEU A 178 7.38 3.68 -11.99
CA LEU A 178 5.96 3.53 -11.68
C LEU A 178 5.11 3.03 -12.86
N MET A 179 5.41 3.48 -14.08
CA MET A 179 4.70 3.09 -15.32
C MET A 179 5.12 1.74 -15.89
N GLN A 180 6.27 1.20 -15.50
CA GLN A 180 6.69 -0.14 -15.94
C GLN A 180 5.73 -1.21 -15.37
N HIS A 181 5.46 -2.27 -16.12
CA HIS A 181 4.79 -3.45 -15.58
C HIS A 181 5.78 -4.61 -15.63
N GLU A 182 6.00 -5.29 -14.50
CA GLU A 182 6.73 -6.54 -14.54
C GLU A 182 5.84 -7.60 -15.19
N GLY A 183 6.36 -8.33 -16.18
CA GLY A 183 5.69 -9.50 -16.72
C GLY A 183 5.86 -10.70 -15.77
N ALA A 184 4.88 -11.60 -15.73
CA ALA A 184 4.90 -12.77 -14.86
C ALA A 184 6.15 -13.65 -15.01
N VAL A 185 6.69 -13.73 -16.23
CA VAL A 185 7.92 -14.47 -16.53
C VAL A 185 9.15 -13.79 -15.92
N ALA A 186 9.28 -12.47 -16.10
CA ALA A 186 10.39 -11.70 -15.53
C ALA A 186 10.39 -11.74 -13.99
N GLY A 187 9.21 -11.66 -13.37
CA GLY A 187 9.06 -11.77 -11.91
C GLY A 187 9.55 -13.13 -11.37
N ARG A 188 9.19 -14.23 -12.05
CA ARG A 188 9.63 -15.59 -11.69
C ARG A 188 11.13 -15.80 -11.88
N ILE A 189 11.71 -15.31 -12.98
CA ILE A 189 13.15 -15.38 -13.24
C ILE A 189 13.94 -14.65 -12.16
N LYS A 190 13.54 -13.42 -11.80
CA LYS A 190 14.23 -12.67 -10.75
C LYS A 190 14.11 -13.35 -9.37
N LYS A 191 12.95 -13.97 -9.06
CA LYS A 191 12.78 -14.74 -7.81
C LYS A 191 13.70 -15.95 -7.75
N ALA A 192 13.81 -16.70 -8.86
CA ALA A 192 14.70 -17.85 -8.96
C ALA A 192 16.18 -17.43 -8.84
N ALA A 193 16.58 -16.35 -9.52
CA ALA A 193 17.94 -15.82 -9.42
C ALA A 193 18.31 -15.41 -7.99
N ALA A 194 17.41 -14.71 -7.28
CA ALA A 194 17.66 -14.31 -5.89
C ALA A 194 17.87 -15.51 -4.94
N LEU A 195 17.18 -16.64 -5.16
CA LEU A 195 17.32 -17.86 -4.35
C LEU A 195 18.59 -18.67 -4.68
N ILE A 196 19.18 -18.48 -5.86
CA ILE A 196 20.41 -19.19 -6.29
C ILE A 196 21.66 -18.45 -5.81
N PHE A 197 21.58 -17.12 -5.64
CA PHE A 197 22.70 -16.25 -5.26
C PHE A 197 22.61 -15.72 -3.81
N SER A 198 21.73 -16.27 -2.99
CA SER A 198 21.66 -16.05 -1.53
C SER A 198 22.20 -17.28 -0.79
#